data_AF-A0A822FWJ9-F1
#
_entry.id   AF-A0A822FWJ9-F1
#
_cell.length_a   1.000
_cell.length_b   1.000
_cell.length_c   1.000
_cell.angle_alpha   90.00
_cell.angle_beta   90.00
_cell.angle_gamma   90.00
#
_symmetry.space_group_name_H-M   'P 1'
#
loop_
_entity.id
_entity.type
_entity.pdbx_description
1 polymer ?
#
loop_
_entity_poly.entity_id
_entity_poly.type
_entity_poly.pdbx_seq_one_letter_code
_entity_poly.pdbx_strand_id
1 'polypeptide(L)' 'MEDLYVDQSYRDQGIADLLIGECARYAREHGALCLTWQASVKIYRAQAVYDRCGAIKSDR' A
#
# COMPACT_ATOMS: atom_id res chain seq x y z
N MET A 1 4.14 -4.18 6.41
CA MET A 1 2.66 -4.29 6.42
C MET A 1 2.35 -5.71 6.00
N GLU A 2 1.61 -6.42 6.83
CA GLU A 2 1.33 -7.84 6.60
C GLU A 2 0.22 -8.02 5.56
N ASP A 3 -0.94 -7.38 5.75
CA ASP A 3 -2.08 -7.50 4.84
C ASP A 3 -2.83 -6.17 4.66
N LEU A 4 -3.40 -5.99 3.47
CA LEU A 4 -4.32 -4.88 3.16
C LEU A 4 -5.45 -5.39 2.27
N TYR A 5 -6.68 -5.22 2.74
CA TYR A 5 -7.88 -5.56 2.00
C TYR A 5 -8.90 -4.43 2.10
N VAL A 6 -9.42 -4.01 0.94
CA VAL A 6 -10.56 -3.10 0.87
C VAL A 6 -11.77 -3.92 0.44
N ASP A 7 -12.81 -3.87 1.27
CA ASP A 7 -14.10 -4.48 0.99
C ASP A 7 -14.63 -4.03 -0.38
N GLN A 8 -15.24 -4.96 -1.10
CA GLN A 8 -15.62 -4.75 -2.49
C GLN A 8 -16.58 -3.57 -2.67
N SER A 9 -17.47 -3.31 -1.70
CA SER A 9 -18.42 -2.19 -1.74
C SER A 9 -17.73 -0.82 -1.62
N TYR A 10 -16.46 -0.79 -1.21
CA TYR A 10 -15.69 0.44 -0.98
C TYR A 10 -14.49 0.60 -1.95
N ARG A 11 -14.39 -0.26 -2.97
CA ARG A 11 -13.33 -0.16 -4.00
C ARG A 11 -13.58 1.01 -4.95
N ASP A 12 -12.52 1.38 -5.67
CA ASP A 12 -12.50 2.46 -6.67
C ASP A 12 -12.84 3.87 -6.12
N GLN A 13 -12.76 4.03 -4.79
CA GLN A 13 -13.00 5.29 -4.06
C GLN A 13 -11.72 5.89 -3.45
N GLY A 14 -10.54 5.34 -3.76
CA GLY A 14 -9.26 5.81 -3.21
C GLY A 14 -8.96 5.36 -1.77
N ILE A 15 -9.77 4.47 -1.19
CA ILE A 15 -9.58 3.98 0.20
C ILE A 15 -8.23 3.29 0.39
N ALA A 16 -7.75 2.54 -0.61
CA ALA A 16 -6.45 1.88 -0.53
C ALA A 16 -5.30 2.89 -0.44
N ASP A 17 -5.36 3.98 -1.22
CA ASP A 17 -4.38 5.07 -1.19
C ASP A 17 -4.34 5.74 0.20
N LEU A 18 -5.52 5.99 0.80
CA LEU A 18 -5.63 6.58 2.13
C LEU A 18 -5.04 5.66 3.20
N LEU A 19 -5.38 4.37 3.19
CA LEU A 19 -4.88 3.41 4.19
C LEU A 19 -3.35 3.26 4.11
N ILE A 20 -2.80 3.14 2.89
CA ILE A 20 -1.34 3.06 2.71
C ILE A 20 -0.67 4.36 3.15
N GLY A 21 -1.25 5.51 2.81
CA GLY A 21 -0.76 6.83 3.21
C GLY A 21 -0.68 6.98 4.74
N GLU A 22 -1.74 6.58 5.46
CA GLU A 22 -1.76 6.63 6.92
C GLU A 22 -0.76 5.66 7.56
N CYS A 23 -0.62 4.45 7.03
CA CYS A 23 0.42 3.54 7.49
C CYS A 23 1.82 4.11 7.28
N ALA A 24 2.08 4.74 6.12
CA ALA A 24 3.36 5.37 5.84
C ALA A 24 3.62 6.60 6.73
N ARG A 25 2.60 7.41 7.00
CA ARG A 25 2.67 8.53 7.95
C ARG A 25 3.01 8.03 9.34
N TYR A 26 2.24 7.08 9.86
CA TYR A 26 2.46 6.48 11.18
C TYR A 26 3.87 5.87 11.30
N ALA A 27 4.31 5.09 10.31
CA ALA A 27 5.64 4.48 10.33
C ALA A 27 6.75 5.54 10.40
N ARG A 28 6.62 6.62 9.61
CA ARG A 28 7.58 7.73 9.61
C ARG A 28 7.62 8.47 10.95
N GLU A 29 6.47 8.72 11.56
CA GLU A 29 6.37 9.34 12.88
C GLU A 29 7.08 8.52 13.97
N HIS A 30 7.19 7.22 13.77
CA HIS A 30 7.88 6.29 14.68
C HIS A 30 9.32 5.98 14.24
N GLY A 31 9.89 6.75 13.32
CA GLY A 31 11.29 6.64 12.91
C GLY A 31 11.58 5.53 11.89
N ALA A 32 10.57 4.93 11.28
CA ALA A 32 10.78 3.97 10.20
C ALA A 32 11.27 4.67 8.93
N LEU A 33 12.27 4.08 8.28
CA LEU A 33 12.84 4.61 7.02
C LEU A 33 12.04 4.16 5.79
N CYS A 34 11.38 3.01 5.87
CA CYS A 34 10.57 2.48 4.79
C CYS A 34 9.40 1.64 5.33
N LEU A 35 8.35 1.55 4.52
CA LEU A 35 7.25 0.61 4.69
C LEU A 35 7.32 -0.41 3.56
N THR A 36 7.40 -1.69 3.90
CA THR A 36 7.45 -2.80 2.93
C THR A 36 6.23 -3.70 3.07
N TRP A 37 5.87 -4.37 1.97
CA TRP A 37 4.84 -5.41 1.92
C TRP A 37 5.12 -6.32 0.72
N GLN A 38 4.57 -7.53 0.78
CA GLN A 38 4.63 -8.45 -0.35
C GLN A 38 3.35 -8.31 -1.17
N ALA A 39 3.49 -8.20 -2.49
CA ALA A 39 2.36 -8.18 -3.40
C ALA A 39 2.47 -9.35 -4.39
N SER A 40 1.40 -10.14 -4.49
CA SER A 40 1.30 -11.12 -5.57
C SER A 40 1.17 -10.40 -6.91
N VAL A 41 2.00 -10.78 -7.89
CA VAL A 41 2.03 -10.23 -9.26
C VAL A 41 0.68 -10.38 -9.98
N LYS A 42 -0.20 -11.26 -9.49
CA LYS A 42 -1.51 -11.53 -10.08
C LYS A 42 -2.58 -10.48 -9.74
N ILE A 43 -2.29 -9.52 -8.85
CA ILE A 43 -3.26 -8.51 -8.41
C ILE A 43 -3.05 -7.21 -9.19
N TYR A 44 -3.42 -7.22 -10.48
CA TYR A 44 -3.23 -6.09 -11.39
C TYR A 44 -3.83 -4.76 -10.87
N ARG A 45 -4.96 -4.83 -10.15
CA ARG A 45 -5.63 -3.64 -9.59
C ARG A 45 -4.82 -2.97 -8.46
N ALA A 46 -4.00 -3.72 -7.75
CA ALA A 46 -3.19 -3.18 -6.65
C ALA A 46 -1.93 -2.47 -7.16
N GLN A 47 -1.41 -2.84 -8.33
CA GLN A 47 -0.21 -2.20 -8.89
C GLN A 47 -0.43 -0.71 -9.13
N ALA A 48 -1.58 -0.31 -9.67
CA ALA A 48 -1.89 1.10 -9.88
C ALA A 48 -1.96 1.90 -8.56
N VAL A 49 -2.36 1.27 -7.45
CA VAL A 49 -2.32 1.89 -6.12
C VAL A 49 -0.86 2.06 -5.68
N TYR A 50 -0.05 1.01 -5.81
CA TYR A 50 1.36 1.04 -5.41
C TYR A 50 2.15 2.12 -6.15
N ASP A 51 1.92 2.24 -7.46
CA ASP A 51 2.56 3.27 -8.29
C ASP A 51 2.19 4.68 -7.81
N ARG A 52 0.90 4.92 -7.48
CA ARG A 52 0.44 6.22 -6.93
C ARG A 52 0.99 6.52 -5.54
N CYS A 53 1.20 5.50 -4.70
CA CYS A 53 1.82 5.64 -3.39
C CYS A 53 3.35 5.82 -3.44
N GLY A 54 3.96 5.79 -4.64
CA GLY A 54 5.41 5.91 -4.81
C GLY A 54 6.18 4.66 -4.39
N ALA A 55 5.53 3.50 -4.37
CA ALA A 55 6.19 2.24 -4.05
C ALA A 55 7.18 1.86 -5.15
N ILE A 56 8.33 1.31 -4.75
CA ILE A 56 9.37 0.84 -5.65
C ILE A 56 9.49 -0.67 -5.46
N LYS A 57 9.52 -1.43 -6.57
CA LYS A 57 9.76 -2.87 -6.51
C LYS A 57 11.13 -3.14 -5.91
N SER A 58 11.19 -4.11 -5.00
CA SER A 58 12.41 -4.56 -4.34
C SER A 58 12.40 -6.07 -4.28
N ASP A 59 13.57 -6.68 -4.45
CA ASP A 59 13.77 -8.13 -4.36
C ASP A 59 14.06 -8.59 -2.90
N ARG A 60 13.80 -7.72 -1.91
CA ARG A 60 13.99 -8.01 -0.48
C ARG A 60 12.86 -8.84 0.10
#